data_AF-G3VTC6-F1
#
_entry.id   AF-G3VTC6-F1
#
_cell.length_a   1.000
_cell.length_b   1.000
_cell.length_c   1.000
_cell.angle_alpha   90.00
_cell.angle_beta   90.00
_cell.angle_gamma   90.00
#
_symmetry.space_group_name_H-M   'P 1'
#
loop_
_entity.id
_entity.type
_entity.pdbx_description
1 polymer ?
#
loop_
_entity_poly.entity_id
_entity_poly.type
_entity_poly.pdbx_seq_one_letter_code
_entity_poly.pdbx_strand_id
1 'polypeptide(L)'
;MSTRLNPTDEMMSKLGEILLESLTELDEEEFKICKYHLKNRGLIIRMEGKGDRTDIAESMKAKFGAVSALKHITNVFKKMNLNEIVENLQAKKAQVEKEYNKKKEKKPVTRDDQTQMRKTASNGNDNIGKLQLTKKSNLKSTSETKDQVVKKTKPEAEREDGLQTMPMVVMVLKVKETFEYDTQKGKKEMFHAIVANEHEFIRVKVLNMNVKEQFKKNKVIEISKAYWNRGFLEINKCSRVEDMTTNKEIIVPKNIIRKAAKTTKLQMLKTLKPGSYVDGVYEIHKKTEKENCTFFEVKDNTGNIKVVVFGKWAKIKSEKGDKLRLTCFEYNSFGDEMQLKSVTHSCIQVIKAKKIRKIAGEQIDSPDIVSSLSTGVL
;
A
#
# COMPACT_ATOMS: atom_id res chain seq x y z
N MET A 1 -14.45 37.69 -26.97
CA MET A 1 -15.69 37.72 -26.15
C MET A 1 -15.59 36.62 -25.10
N SER A 2 -15.41 36.98 -23.83
CA SER A 2 -15.36 36.00 -22.74
C SER A 2 -16.79 35.63 -22.35
N THR A 3 -17.25 34.45 -22.76
CA THR A 3 -18.55 33.89 -22.37
C THR A 3 -18.51 33.66 -20.86
N ARG A 4 -19.10 34.59 -20.09
CA ARG A 4 -19.30 34.37 -18.65
C ARG A 4 -20.17 33.12 -18.49
N LEU A 5 -19.60 32.06 -17.93
CA LEU A 5 -20.31 30.86 -17.54
C LEU A 5 -21.54 31.21 -16.70
N ASN A 6 -22.65 30.51 -16.93
CA ASN A 6 -23.82 30.61 -16.06
C ASN A 6 -23.38 30.31 -14.61
N PRO A 7 -23.85 31.05 -13.58
CA PRO A 7 -23.50 30.80 -12.18
C PRO A 7 -23.56 29.33 -11.75
N THR A 8 -24.47 28.52 -12.33
CA THR A 8 -24.55 27.08 -12.06
C THR A 8 -23.36 26.32 -12.63
N ASP A 9 -22.91 26.64 -13.84
CA ASP A 9 -21.75 26.01 -14.47
C ASP A 9 -20.46 26.43 -13.76
N GLU A 10 -20.38 27.70 -13.32
CA GLU A 10 -19.27 28.20 -12.49
C GLU A 10 -19.17 27.41 -11.16
N MET A 11 -20.31 27.18 -10.49
CA MET A 11 -20.36 26.36 -9.27
C MET A 11 -19.93 24.93 -9.55
N MET A 12 -20.45 24.30 -10.60
CA MET A 12 -20.10 22.92 -10.96
C MET A 12 -18.61 22.77 -11.32
N SER A 13 -18.03 23.77 -11.99
CA SER A 13 -16.58 23.82 -12.28
C SER A 13 -15.76 23.85 -11.00
N LYS A 14 -16.05 24.80 -10.09
CA LYS A 14 -15.36 24.90 -8.78
C LYS A 14 -15.47 23.62 -7.96
N LEU A 15 -16.65 23.01 -7.92
CA LEU A 15 -16.83 21.72 -7.24
C LEU A 15 -16.04 20.58 -7.91
N GLY A 16 -15.88 20.64 -9.23
CA GLY A 16 -15.05 19.71 -9.99
C GLY A 16 -13.55 19.86 -9.71
N GLU A 17 -13.07 21.09 -9.50
CA GLU A 17 -11.68 21.38 -9.09
C GLU A 17 -11.41 20.87 -7.67
N ILE A 18 -12.32 21.14 -6.73
CA ILE A 18 -12.24 20.63 -5.35
C ILE A 18 -12.14 19.09 -5.33
N LEU A 19 -12.87 18.40 -6.20
CA LEU A 19 -12.76 16.95 -6.32
C LEU A 19 -11.35 16.51 -6.71
N LEU A 20 -10.74 17.14 -7.72
CA LEU A 20 -9.39 16.82 -8.16
C LEU A 20 -8.36 17.14 -7.07
N GLU A 21 -8.44 18.32 -6.44
CA GLU A 21 -7.58 18.69 -5.31
C GLU A 21 -7.64 17.64 -4.19
N SER A 22 -8.84 17.15 -3.86
CA SER A 22 -8.99 16.15 -2.80
C SER A 22 -8.31 14.81 -3.13
N LEU A 23 -8.13 14.47 -4.42
CA LEU A 23 -7.40 13.30 -4.87
C LEU A 23 -5.89 13.53 -4.92
N THR A 24 -5.44 14.77 -5.19
CA THR A 24 -4.02 15.14 -5.15
C THR A 24 -3.49 15.25 -3.72
N GLU A 25 -4.36 15.51 -2.75
CA GLU A 25 -4.02 15.42 -1.32
C GLU A 25 -3.70 13.99 -0.86
N LEU A 26 -4.04 12.94 -1.62
CA LEU A 26 -3.72 11.55 -1.28
C LEU A 26 -2.28 11.21 -1.66
N ASP A 27 -1.54 10.60 -0.74
CA ASP A 27 -0.28 9.95 -1.12
C ASP A 27 -0.54 8.72 -2.01
N GLU A 28 0.53 8.11 -2.53
CA GLU A 28 0.39 7.03 -3.51
C GLU A 28 -0.25 5.76 -2.92
N GLU A 29 -0.05 5.49 -1.63
CA GLU A 29 -0.67 4.36 -0.94
C GLU A 29 -2.16 4.61 -0.72
N GLU A 30 -2.50 5.79 -0.20
CA GLU A 30 -3.87 6.26 0.00
C GLU A 30 -4.64 6.28 -1.32
N PHE A 31 -4.02 6.79 -2.39
CA PHE A 31 -4.62 6.82 -3.72
C PHE A 31 -4.86 5.42 -4.26
N LYS A 32 -3.94 4.47 -4.07
CA LYS A 32 -4.13 3.07 -4.46
C LYS A 32 -5.36 2.44 -3.79
N ILE A 33 -5.52 2.65 -2.49
CA ILE A 33 -6.66 2.14 -1.70
C ILE A 33 -7.96 2.83 -2.14
N CYS A 34 -7.90 4.14 -2.42
CA CYS A 34 -9.02 4.90 -2.96
C CYS A 34 -9.53 4.29 -4.28
N LYS A 35 -8.63 4.03 -5.24
CA LYS A 35 -8.97 3.37 -6.52
C LYS A 35 -9.72 2.06 -6.31
N TYR A 36 -9.29 1.24 -5.37
CA TYR A 36 -9.97 -0.02 -5.07
C TYR A 36 -11.42 0.21 -4.57
N HIS A 37 -11.61 1.12 -3.61
CA HIS A 37 -12.96 1.43 -3.10
C HIS A 37 -13.88 2.01 -4.18
N LEU A 38 -13.32 2.72 -5.15
CA LEU A 38 -14.06 3.25 -6.29
C LEU A 38 -14.41 2.14 -7.31
N LYS A 39 -13.51 1.17 -7.55
CA LYS A 39 -13.77 -0.01 -8.42
C LYS A 39 -14.96 -0.82 -7.93
N ASN A 40 -15.03 -1.10 -6.62
CA ASN A 40 -16.13 -1.88 -6.01
C ASN A 40 -17.50 -1.19 -6.09
N ARG A 41 -17.56 0.10 -6.47
CA ARG A 41 -18.80 0.84 -6.70
C ARG A 41 -19.15 1.00 -8.18
N GLY A 42 -18.46 0.27 -9.07
CA GLY A 42 -18.66 0.36 -10.51
C GLY A 42 -18.18 1.68 -11.13
N LEU A 43 -17.32 2.44 -10.45
CA LEU A 43 -16.84 3.76 -10.89
C LEU A 43 -15.67 3.64 -11.88
N ILE A 44 -14.85 2.61 -11.74
CA ILE A 44 -13.54 2.46 -12.45
C ILE A 44 -13.54 1.29 -13.45
N ILE A 45 -14.71 0.69 -13.77
CA ILE A 45 -14.75 -0.48 -14.67
C ILE A 45 -14.14 -0.17 -16.05
N ARG A 46 -14.24 1.08 -16.54
CA ARG A 46 -13.71 1.47 -17.87
C ARG A 46 -12.20 1.73 -17.92
N MET A 47 -11.50 1.81 -16.79
CA MET A 47 -10.11 2.27 -16.72
C MET A 47 -9.10 1.22 -16.25
N GLU A 48 -9.54 -0.02 -16.04
CA GLU A 48 -8.71 -1.15 -15.54
C GLU A 48 -7.89 -0.85 -14.27
N GLY A 49 -8.19 0.21 -13.52
CA GLY A 49 -7.41 0.66 -12.35
C GLY A 49 -6.12 1.43 -12.67
N LYS A 50 -5.87 1.77 -13.94
CA LYS A 50 -4.68 2.50 -14.42
C LYS A 50 -4.83 4.02 -14.42
N GLY A 51 -6.06 4.52 -14.26
CA GLY A 51 -6.33 5.95 -14.24
C GLY A 51 -5.54 6.71 -13.19
N ASP A 52 -5.04 7.89 -13.58
CA ASP A 52 -4.43 8.85 -12.67
C ASP A 52 -5.50 9.66 -11.90
N ARG A 53 -5.06 10.61 -11.08
CA ARG A 53 -5.95 11.41 -10.23
C ARG A 53 -6.91 12.27 -11.07
N THR A 54 -6.42 12.80 -12.18
CA THR A 54 -7.18 13.64 -13.12
C THR A 54 -8.24 12.81 -13.82
N ASP A 55 -7.84 11.65 -14.38
CA ASP A 55 -8.76 10.78 -15.10
C ASP A 55 -9.93 10.32 -14.21
N ILE A 56 -9.64 10.01 -12.94
CA ILE A 56 -10.65 9.57 -11.98
C ILE A 56 -11.61 10.72 -11.65
N ALA A 57 -11.08 11.92 -11.41
CA ALA A 57 -11.91 13.10 -11.15
C ALA A 57 -12.85 13.37 -12.34
N GLU A 58 -12.33 13.34 -13.56
CA GLU A 58 -13.10 13.54 -14.79
C GLU A 58 -14.15 12.45 -14.99
N SER A 59 -13.78 11.18 -14.81
CA SER A 59 -14.71 10.05 -14.91
C SER A 59 -15.84 10.15 -13.89
N MET A 60 -15.54 10.56 -12.66
CA MET A 60 -16.55 10.77 -11.62
C MET A 60 -17.48 11.94 -11.96
N LYS A 61 -16.93 13.07 -12.46
CA LYS A 61 -17.72 14.22 -12.92
C LYS A 61 -18.65 13.82 -14.06
N ALA A 62 -18.15 13.14 -15.08
CA ALA A 62 -18.92 12.72 -16.25
C ALA A 62 -20.06 11.75 -15.87
N LYS A 63 -19.83 10.85 -14.90
CA LYS A 63 -20.83 9.83 -14.52
C LYS A 63 -21.88 10.32 -13.53
N PHE A 64 -21.54 11.20 -12.58
CA PHE A 64 -22.44 11.58 -11.48
C PHE A 64 -22.78 13.07 -11.41
N GLY A 65 -22.03 13.91 -12.12
CA GLY A 65 -21.97 15.35 -11.86
C GLY A 65 -21.14 15.68 -10.61
N ALA A 66 -20.65 16.92 -10.53
CA ALA A 66 -19.68 17.33 -9.51
C ALA A 66 -20.18 17.17 -8.06
N VAL A 67 -21.42 17.54 -7.77
CA VAL A 67 -22.01 17.45 -6.41
C VAL A 67 -22.07 16.00 -5.92
N SER A 68 -22.58 15.09 -6.75
CA SER A 68 -22.71 13.67 -6.42
C SER A 68 -21.35 12.98 -6.39
N ALA A 69 -20.43 13.34 -7.30
CA ALA A 69 -19.04 12.87 -7.29
C ALA A 69 -18.35 13.19 -5.95
N LEU A 70 -18.50 14.43 -5.45
CA LEU A 70 -17.99 14.84 -4.14
C LEU A 70 -18.61 14.00 -3.01
N LYS A 71 -19.92 13.76 -3.02
CA LYS A 71 -20.57 12.89 -2.02
C LYS A 71 -19.98 11.47 -2.04
N HIS A 72 -19.75 10.92 -3.23
CA HIS A 72 -19.17 9.59 -3.36
C HIS A 72 -17.73 9.53 -2.84
N ILE A 73 -16.88 10.49 -3.19
CA ILE A 73 -15.48 10.51 -2.74
C ILE A 73 -15.39 10.74 -1.22
N THR A 74 -16.20 11.63 -0.65
CA THR A 74 -16.27 11.83 0.80
C THR A 74 -16.62 10.52 1.52
N ASN A 75 -17.57 9.75 0.99
CA ASN A 75 -17.93 8.45 1.55
C ASN A 75 -16.84 7.39 1.39
N VAL A 76 -15.93 7.53 0.42
CA VAL A 76 -14.76 6.66 0.29
C VAL A 76 -13.70 7.08 1.32
N PHE A 77 -13.39 8.36 1.42
CA PHE A 77 -12.42 8.88 2.38
C PHE A 77 -12.79 8.60 3.84
N LYS A 78 -14.08 8.69 4.20
CA LYS A 78 -14.57 8.24 5.51
C LYS A 78 -14.29 6.76 5.77
N LYS A 79 -14.45 5.89 4.77
CA LYS A 79 -14.14 4.45 4.91
C LYS A 79 -12.64 4.21 5.06
N MET A 80 -11.82 5.08 4.49
CA MET A 80 -10.37 5.06 4.60
C MET A 80 -9.84 5.76 5.87
N ASN A 81 -10.74 6.26 6.74
CA ASN A 81 -10.39 7.00 7.95
C ASN A 81 -9.53 8.25 7.68
N LEU A 82 -9.74 8.92 6.55
CA LEU A 82 -9.06 10.15 6.15
C LEU A 82 -9.82 11.39 6.66
N ASN A 83 -9.98 11.50 7.99
CA ASN A 83 -10.91 12.46 8.60
C ASN A 83 -10.55 13.92 8.30
N GLU A 84 -9.26 14.29 8.38
CA GLU A 84 -8.79 15.65 8.06
C GLU A 84 -9.14 16.06 6.62
N ILE A 85 -8.90 15.18 5.64
CA ILE A 85 -9.25 15.42 4.23
C ILE A 85 -10.77 15.54 4.07
N VAL A 86 -11.54 14.71 4.78
CA VAL A 86 -13.01 14.77 4.75
C VAL A 86 -13.52 16.12 5.27
N GLU A 87 -12.98 16.62 6.38
CA GLU A 87 -13.36 17.90 6.98
C GLU A 87 -13.02 19.06 6.04
N ASN A 88 -11.80 19.09 5.50
CA ASN A 88 -11.37 20.10 4.53
C ASN A 88 -12.26 20.10 3.27
N LEU A 89 -12.52 18.91 2.71
CA LEU A 89 -13.38 18.74 1.55
C LEU A 89 -14.81 19.26 1.78
N GLN A 90 -15.38 18.99 2.96
CA GLN A 90 -16.71 19.46 3.33
C GLN A 90 -16.74 20.99 3.54
N ALA A 91 -15.70 21.56 4.15
CA ALA A 91 -15.58 23.00 4.35
C ALA A 91 -15.48 23.75 3.01
N LYS A 92 -14.59 23.32 2.11
CA LYS A 92 -14.44 23.88 0.76
C LYS A 92 -15.74 23.80 -0.04
N LYS A 93 -16.42 22.65 0.00
CA LYS A 93 -17.73 22.49 -0.65
C LYS A 93 -18.78 23.48 -0.11
N ALA A 94 -18.90 23.59 1.22
CA ALA A 94 -19.86 24.50 1.85
C ALA A 94 -19.57 25.98 1.53
N GLN A 95 -18.29 26.36 1.40
CA GLN A 95 -17.91 27.70 0.98
C GLN A 95 -18.41 28.02 -0.44
N VAL A 96 -18.20 27.11 -1.40
CA VAL A 96 -18.67 27.28 -2.78
C VAL A 96 -20.20 27.39 -2.85
N GLU A 97 -20.92 26.55 -2.10
CA GLU A 97 -22.39 26.61 -2.05
C GLU A 97 -22.90 27.93 -1.45
N LYS A 98 -22.22 28.46 -0.41
CA LYS A 98 -22.54 29.78 0.17
C LYS A 98 -22.29 30.91 -0.83
N GLU A 99 -21.19 30.88 -1.57
CA GLU A 99 -20.90 31.88 -2.61
C GLU A 99 -21.94 31.87 -3.73
N TYR A 100 -22.36 30.68 -4.16
CA TYR A 100 -23.40 30.51 -5.17
C TYR A 100 -24.75 31.10 -4.71
N ASN A 101 -25.19 30.80 -3.49
CA ASN A 101 -26.46 31.32 -2.96
C ASN A 101 -26.45 32.86 -2.87
N LYS A 102 -25.34 33.48 -2.44
CA LYS A 102 -25.16 34.93 -2.44
C LYS A 102 -25.23 35.56 -3.83
N LYS A 103 -24.71 34.87 -4.86
CA LYS A 103 -24.79 35.33 -6.26
C LYS A 103 -26.21 35.18 -6.83
N LYS A 104 -26.97 34.19 -6.36
CA LYS A 104 -28.37 33.94 -6.77
C LYS A 104 -29.32 34.99 -6.19
N GLU A 105 -29.14 35.40 -4.93
CA GLU A 105 -29.96 36.44 -4.26
C GLU A 105 -29.76 37.86 -4.82
N LYS A 106 -28.65 38.12 -5.52
CA LYS A 106 -28.33 39.44 -6.13
C LYS A 106 -28.95 39.70 -7.51
N LYS A 107 -29.77 38.78 -8.06
CA LYS A 107 -30.55 39.04 -9.28
C LYS A 107 -31.94 39.58 -8.90
N PRO A 108 -32.42 40.72 -9.45
CA PRO A 108 -33.78 41.18 -9.20
C PRO A 108 -34.78 40.18 -9.80
N VAL A 109 -35.75 39.76 -8.99
CA VAL A 109 -37.00 39.19 -9.48
C VAL A 109 -37.81 40.36 -10.00
N THR A 110 -37.95 40.51 -11.32
CA THR A 110 -38.94 41.39 -11.90
C THR A 110 -40.32 40.82 -11.55
N ARG A 111 -41.01 41.49 -10.63
CA ARG A 111 -42.46 41.34 -10.46
C ARG A 111 -43.12 42.18 -11.54
N ASP A 112 -43.68 41.53 -12.56
CA ASP A 112 -44.70 42.18 -13.37
C ASP A 112 -46.04 41.98 -12.68
N ASP A 113 -46.45 43.00 -11.94
CA ASP A 113 -47.85 43.23 -11.58
C ASP A 113 -48.56 43.82 -12.81
N GLN A 114 -49.45 43.05 -13.44
CA GLN A 114 -50.55 43.61 -14.21
C GLN A 114 -51.87 42.96 -13.81
N THR A 115 -52.52 43.61 -12.86
CA THR A 115 -53.97 43.57 -12.66
C THR A 115 -54.65 44.24 -13.85
N GLN A 116 -55.44 43.50 -14.64
CA GLN A 116 -56.66 44.03 -15.25
C GLN A 116 -57.77 42.98 -15.26
N MET A 117 -58.94 43.45 -14.83
CA MET A 117 -60.17 42.69 -14.66
C MET A 117 -60.78 42.27 -16.01
N ARG A 118 -61.33 41.05 -16.07
CA ARG A 118 -62.65 40.84 -16.68
C ARG A 118 -63.33 39.61 -16.08
N LYS A 119 -64.52 39.83 -15.51
CA LYS A 119 -65.43 38.78 -15.04
C LYS A 119 -66.07 38.07 -16.23
N THR A 120 -66.25 36.76 -16.12
CA THR A 120 -67.46 36.05 -16.58
C THR A 120 -67.48 34.67 -15.94
N ALA A 121 -68.64 34.29 -15.40
CA ALA A 121 -68.91 32.99 -14.78
C ALA A 121 -69.47 32.02 -15.84
N SER A 122 -69.16 30.72 -15.72
CA SER A 122 -70.12 29.61 -15.84
C SER A 122 -69.42 28.24 -15.69
N ASN A 123 -69.93 27.46 -14.74
CA ASN A 123 -70.11 26.00 -14.62
C ASN A 123 -69.34 25.01 -15.52
N GLY A 124 -68.89 23.90 -14.90
CA GLY A 124 -68.86 22.58 -15.55
C GLY A 124 -67.78 21.59 -15.09
N ASN A 125 -68.08 20.84 -14.03
CA ASN A 125 -67.79 19.42 -13.74
C ASN A 125 -66.44 18.71 -14.00
N ASP A 126 -66.04 17.99 -12.94
CA ASP A 126 -65.61 16.58 -12.84
C ASP A 126 -64.32 16.07 -13.51
N ASN A 127 -63.35 15.70 -12.65
CA ASN A 127 -62.91 14.31 -12.38
C ASN A 127 -61.53 14.35 -11.68
N ILE A 128 -61.45 14.10 -10.37
CA ILE A 128 -61.22 12.80 -9.72
C ILE A 128 -60.08 11.98 -10.37
N GLY A 129 -58.98 11.87 -9.62
CA GLY A 129 -57.84 11.02 -9.93
C GLY A 129 -56.76 11.05 -8.84
N LYS A 130 -57.16 10.83 -7.59
CA LYS A 130 -56.26 10.62 -6.44
C LYS A 130 -55.93 9.13 -6.36
N LEU A 131 -54.64 8.75 -6.30
CA LEU A 131 -54.26 7.65 -5.42
C LEU A 131 -52.82 7.76 -4.91
N GLN A 132 -52.74 7.62 -3.59
CA GLN A 132 -51.55 7.62 -2.75
C GLN A 132 -50.85 6.25 -2.74
N LEU A 133 -49.63 6.29 -2.20
CA LEU A 133 -48.83 5.22 -1.59
C LEU A 133 -49.60 3.95 -1.16
N THR A 134 -48.98 2.79 -1.36
CA THR A 134 -48.37 1.96 -0.28
C THR A 134 -47.95 0.59 -0.82
N LYS A 135 -46.78 0.09 -0.41
CA LYS A 135 -46.64 -1.26 0.18
C LYS A 135 -45.24 -1.49 0.76
N LYS A 136 -45.21 -1.64 2.08
CA LYS A 136 -44.17 -2.34 2.86
C LYS A 136 -44.30 -3.85 2.59
N SER A 137 -43.18 -4.54 2.51
CA SER A 137 -43.11 -5.98 2.83
C SER A 137 -41.81 -6.26 3.58
N ASN A 138 -41.97 -6.57 4.87
CA ASN A 138 -40.99 -7.26 5.70
C ASN A 138 -40.98 -8.74 5.33
N LEU A 139 -39.80 -9.38 5.35
CA LEU A 139 -39.55 -10.79 5.69
C LEU A 139 -38.02 -11.01 5.55
N LYS A 140 -37.27 -11.73 6.37
CA LYS A 140 -37.31 -12.21 7.75
C LYS A 140 -35.89 -12.76 7.95
N SER A 141 -35.32 -12.48 9.11
CA SER A 141 -34.04 -13.03 9.57
C SER A 141 -34.18 -14.52 9.85
N THR A 142 -33.28 -15.33 9.28
CA THR A 142 -33.00 -16.69 9.74
C THR A 142 -31.51 -16.82 9.97
N SER A 143 -31.20 -17.21 11.21
CA SER A 143 -29.91 -17.57 11.75
C SER A 143 -29.41 -18.87 11.13
N GLU A 144 -28.18 -18.88 10.61
CA GLU A 144 -27.43 -20.11 10.35
C GLU A 144 -26.06 -20.02 11.00
N THR A 145 -25.81 -21.00 11.84
CA THR A 145 -24.61 -21.20 12.66
C THR A 145 -23.68 -22.13 11.91
N LYS A 146 -22.37 -21.83 11.94
CA LYS A 146 -21.22 -22.70 11.63
C LYS A 146 -21.21 -23.39 10.24
N ASP A 147 -20.34 -22.87 9.37
CA ASP A 147 -19.15 -23.60 8.94
C ASP A 147 -18.14 -22.65 8.29
N GLN A 148 -16.97 -22.52 8.92
CA GLN A 148 -15.82 -21.85 8.33
C GLN A 148 -15.26 -22.73 7.22
N VAL A 149 -15.79 -22.55 6.01
CA VAL A 149 -15.16 -23.09 4.81
C VAL A 149 -13.87 -22.32 4.56
N VAL A 150 -12.76 -22.85 5.09
CA VAL A 150 -11.40 -22.37 4.84
C VAL A 150 -11.10 -22.53 3.36
N LYS A 151 -11.25 -21.43 2.60
CA LYS A 151 -10.80 -21.37 1.21
C LYS A 151 -9.27 -21.42 1.18
N LYS A 152 -8.74 -22.49 0.60
CA LYS A 152 -7.32 -22.66 0.24
C LYS A 152 -6.83 -21.41 -0.50
N THR A 153 -5.96 -20.62 0.12
CA THR A 153 -5.46 -19.38 -0.46
C THR A 153 -4.58 -19.70 -1.68
N LYS A 154 -4.75 -18.96 -2.79
CA LYS A 154 -3.91 -19.09 -3.99
C LYS A 154 -2.42 -18.80 -3.68
N PRO A 155 -1.46 -19.39 -4.42
CA PRO A 155 -0.02 -19.08 -4.28
C PRO A 155 0.27 -17.57 -4.38
N GLU A 156 1.33 -17.11 -3.71
CA GLU A 156 1.74 -15.69 -3.64
C GLU A 156 1.85 -15.00 -5.02
N ALA A 157 2.24 -15.74 -6.06
CA ALA A 157 2.41 -15.24 -7.43
C ALA A 157 1.10 -15.09 -8.24
N GLU A 158 -0.01 -15.60 -7.74
CA GLU A 158 -1.34 -15.57 -8.40
C GLU A 158 -2.36 -14.70 -7.65
N ARG A 159 -1.93 -14.02 -6.58
CA ARG A 159 -2.82 -13.12 -5.85
C ARG A 159 -3.01 -11.82 -6.61
N GLU A 160 -4.27 -11.55 -6.93
CA GLU A 160 -4.66 -10.26 -7.46
C GLU A 160 -4.49 -9.17 -6.41
N ASP A 161 -4.01 -8.01 -6.86
CA ASP A 161 -3.98 -6.80 -6.05
C ASP A 161 -5.40 -6.44 -5.59
N GLY A 162 -5.56 -6.14 -4.31
CA GLY A 162 -6.87 -5.75 -3.78
C GLY A 162 -6.99 -5.84 -2.27
N LEU A 163 -8.11 -5.34 -1.75
CA LEU A 163 -8.41 -5.39 -0.33
C LEU A 163 -8.65 -6.84 0.12
N GLN A 164 -7.96 -7.23 1.18
CA GLN A 164 -8.26 -8.44 1.94
C GLN A 164 -9.55 -8.23 2.72
N THR A 165 -10.65 -8.78 2.20
CA THR A 165 -12.00 -8.60 2.76
C THR A 165 -12.27 -9.52 3.94
N MET A 166 -11.71 -10.73 3.95
CA MET A 166 -11.87 -11.69 5.05
C MET A 166 -10.74 -11.53 6.08
N PRO A 167 -11.05 -11.45 7.39
CA PRO A 167 -10.03 -11.50 8.43
C PRO A 167 -9.15 -12.76 8.31
N MET A 168 -7.87 -12.61 8.62
CA MET A 168 -6.89 -13.70 8.57
C MET A 168 -6.19 -13.81 9.92
N VAL A 169 -6.23 -14.99 10.53
CA VAL A 169 -5.46 -15.27 11.74
C VAL A 169 -4.11 -15.87 11.33
N VAL A 170 -3.03 -15.27 11.80
CA VAL A 170 -1.67 -15.62 11.43
C VAL A 170 -0.73 -15.51 12.63
N MET A 171 0.32 -16.33 12.65
CA MET A 171 1.43 -16.23 13.60
C MET A 171 2.56 -15.39 12.99
N VAL A 172 3.12 -14.47 13.78
CA VAL A 172 4.26 -13.65 13.38
C VAL A 172 5.55 -14.46 13.46
N LEU A 173 6.17 -14.79 12.32
CA LEU A 173 7.41 -15.56 12.27
C LEU A 173 8.65 -14.69 12.44
N LYS A 174 8.66 -13.52 11.81
CA LYS A 174 9.81 -12.63 11.77
C LYS A 174 9.39 -11.18 11.62
N VAL A 175 10.12 -10.29 12.30
CA VAL A 175 9.97 -8.84 12.19
C VAL A 175 11.36 -8.29 11.87
N LYS A 176 11.46 -7.41 10.87
CA LYS A 176 12.69 -6.70 10.51
C LYS A 176 12.70 -5.34 11.21
N GLU A 177 13.88 -4.72 11.25
CA GLU A 177 14.05 -3.40 11.86
C GLU A 177 13.18 -2.34 11.18
N THR A 178 12.72 -1.37 11.97
CA THR A 178 12.01 -0.19 11.48
C THR A 178 12.97 0.69 10.69
N PHE A 179 12.48 1.29 9.61
CA PHE A 179 13.26 2.23 8.81
C PHE A 179 12.37 3.32 8.22
N GLU A 180 12.96 4.50 8.03
CA GLU A 180 12.29 5.62 7.35
C GLU A 180 12.21 5.42 5.83
N TYR A 181 11.17 5.91 5.19
CA TYR A 181 11.05 6.00 3.74
C TYR A 181 10.45 7.35 3.34
N ASP A 182 10.83 7.83 2.16
CA ASP A 182 10.38 9.11 1.65
C ASP A 182 9.01 8.97 0.96
N THR A 183 8.11 9.90 1.26
CA THR A 183 6.81 10.07 0.59
C THR A 183 6.67 11.51 0.10
N GLN A 184 5.66 11.78 -0.72
CA GLN A 184 5.34 13.13 -1.16
C GLN A 184 5.01 14.08 0.02
N LYS A 185 4.51 13.53 1.14
CA LYS A 185 4.15 14.27 2.36
C LYS A 185 5.30 14.36 3.37
N GLY A 186 6.51 13.96 2.98
CA GLY A 186 7.68 13.87 3.85
C GLY A 186 8.03 12.43 4.24
N LYS A 187 8.82 12.28 5.30
CA LYS A 187 9.31 10.98 5.74
C LYS A 187 8.27 10.25 6.58
N LYS A 188 8.16 8.93 6.38
CA LYS A 188 7.36 8.02 7.22
C LYS A 188 8.23 6.85 7.68
N GLU A 189 7.78 6.13 8.70
CA GLU A 189 8.42 4.91 9.16
C GLU A 189 7.60 3.68 8.78
N MET A 190 8.29 2.58 8.49
CA MET A 190 7.66 1.28 8.30
C MET A 190 8.59 0.16 8.78
N PHE A 191 8.06 -1.07 8.84
CA PHE A 191 8.89 -2.27 8.94
C PHE A 191 8.31 -3.41 8.10
N HIS A 192 9.16 -4.38 7.78
CA HIS A 192 8.73 -5.61 7.12
C HIS A 192 8.54 -6.72 8.16
N ALA A 193 7.54 -7.56 7.93
CA ALA A 193 7.32 -8.77 8.72
C ALA A 193 7.06 -9.98 7.81
N ILE A 194 7.25 -11.16 8.37
CA ILE A 194 6.79 -12.42 7.80
C ILE A 194 5.84 -13.04 8.80
N VAL A 195 4.62 -13.32 8.35
CA VAL A 195 3.59 -14.01 9.13
C VAL A 195 3.25 -15.33 8.44
N ALA A 196 2.61 -16.25 9.13
CA ALA A 196 2.23 -17.54 8.57
C ALA A 196 0.99 -18.13 9.23
N ASN A 197 0.30 -18.98 8.48
CA ASN A 197 -0.72 -19.88 9.01
C ASN A 197 -0.30 -21.33 8.73
N GLU A 198 -1.22 -22.26 8.87
CA GLU A 198 -0.97 -23.70 8.65
C GLU A 198 -0.64 -24.05 7.19
N HIS A 199 -0.91 -23.16 6.24
CA HIS A 199 -0.84 -23.46 4.81
C HIS A 199 0.28 -22.70 4.10
N GLU A 200 0.63 -21.51 4.57
CA GLU A 200 1.57 -20.63 3.88
C GLU A 200 2.23 -19.61 4.81
N PHE A 201 3.27 -18.95 4.28
CA PHE A 201 3.80 -17.72 4.85
C PHE A 201 3.44 -16.54 3.94
N ILE A 202 3.36 -15.36 4.54
CA ILE A 202 2.98 -14.10 3.89
C ILE A 202 4.03 -13.06 4.25
N ARG A 203 4.53 -12.35 3.24
CA ARG A 203 5.36 -11.16 3.43
C ARG A 203 4.49 -9.94 3.66
N VAL A 204 4.82 -9.15 4.67
CA VAL A 204 4.00 -8.04 5.13
C VAL A 204 4.81 -6.74 5.14
N LYS A 205 4.24 -5.66 4.61
CA LYS A 205 4.71 -4.28 4.84
C LYS A 205 3.81 -3.63 5.87
N VAL A 206 4.38 -3.24 7.01
CA VAL A 206 3.64 -2.55 8.07
C VAL A 206 3.92 -1.06 7.98
N LEU A 207 2.98 -0.34 7.37
CA LEU A 207 3.03 1.10 7.08
C LEU A 207 2.33 1.91 8.19
N ASN A 208 1.42 1.26 8.93
CA ASN A 208 0.79 1.82 10.12
C ASN A 208 1.60 1.46 11.38
N MET A 209 2.39 2.39 11.89
CA MET A 209 3.24 2.15 13.07
C MET A 209 2.46 2.00 14.38
N ASN A 210 1.18 2.37 14.43
CA ASN A 210 0.33 2.22 15.62
C ASN A 210 0.07 0.75 15.99
N VAL A 211 0.31 -0.19 15.06
CA VAL A 211 0.15 -1.63 15.29
C VAL A 211 1.49 -2.35 15.54
N LYS A 212 2.59 -1.63 15.80
CA LYS A 212 3.92 -2.21 15.98
C LYS A 212 3.97 -3.25 17.11
N GLU A 213 3.29 -3.00 18.23
CA GLU A 213 3.32 -3.85 19.43
C GLU A 213 2.63 -5.22 19.24
N GLN A 214 1.76 -5.33 18.25
CA GLN A 214 1.09 -6.57 17.83
C GLN A 214 2.04 -7.46 17.03
N PHE A 215 2.99 -6.87 16.29
CA PHE A 215 3.99 -7.61 15.52
C PHE A 215 5.20 -7.97 16.40
N LYS A 216 5.04 -9.01 17.23
CA LYS A 216 6.15 -9.64 17.97
C LYS A 216 6.25 -11.10 17.58
N LYS A 217 7.48 -11.62 17.50
CA LYS A 217 7.73 -13.01 17.12
C LYS A 217 6.90 -13.97 17.97
N ASN A 218 6.29 -14.96 17.32
CA ASN A 218 5.38 -15.97 17.86
C ASN A 218 4.02 -15.48 18.35
N LYS A 219 3.71 -14.17 18.31
CA LYS A 219 2.33 -13.71 18.56
C LYS A 219 1.39 -14.20 17.46
N VAL A 220 0.16 -14.53 17.87
CA VAL A 220 -0.94 -14.82 16.96
C VAL A 220 -1.78 -13.56 16.85
N ILE A 221 -2.00 -13.09 15.63
CA ILE A 221 -2.74 -11.86 15.35
C ILE A 221 -3.84 -12.13 14.32
N GLU A 222 -4.96 -11.43 14.45
CA GLU A 222 -5.96 -11.33 13.38
C GLU A 222 -5.74 -10.04 12.59
N ILE A 223 -5.65 -10.16 11.27
CA ILE A 223 -5.48 -9.05 10.34
C ILE A 223 -6.74 -8.92 9.49
N SER A 224 -7.35 -7.75 9.43
CA SER A 224 -8.47 -7.46 8.53
C SER A 224 -8.32 -6.11 7.82
N LYS A 225 -8.98 -5.96 6.67
CA LYS A 225 -8.92 -4.74 5.83
C LYS A 225 -7.50 -4.34 5.41
N ALA A 226 -6.61 -5.33 5.30
CA ALA A 226 -5.28 -5.17 4.72
C ALA A 226 -5.34 -5.17 3.19
N TYR A 227 -4.26 -4.76 2.52
CA TYR A 227 -4.26 -4.64 1.07
C TYR A 227 -3.18 -5.52 0.42
N TRP A 228 -3.56 -6.37 -0.53
CA TRP A 228 -2.61 -7.12 -1.35
C TRP A 228 -2.02 -6.23 -2.44
N ASN A 229 -0.70 -6.16 -2.48
CA ASN A 229 0.07 -5.41 -3.47
C ASN A 229 1.29 -6.22 -3.92
N ARG A 230 1.24 -6.76 -5.14
CA ARG A 230 2.37 -7.42 -5.81
C ARG A 230 3.07 -8.44 -4.90
N GLY A 231 2.29 -9.31 -4.26
CA GLY A 231 2.79 -10.37 -3.38
C GLY A 231 3.00 -9.98 -1.91
N PHE A 232 2.91 -8.70 -1.55
CA PHE A 232 2.92 -8.27 -0.14
C PHE A 232 1.52 -8.01 0.37
N LEU A 233 1.31 -8.30 1.65
CA LEU A 233 0.18 -7.77 2.42
C LEU A 233 0.60 -6.44 3.06
N GLU A 234 -0.10 -5.36 2.75
CA GLU A 234 0.18 -4.01 3.24
C GLU A 234 -0.80 -3.65 4.36
N ILE A 235 -0.24 -3.35 5.53
CA ILE A 235 -0.98 -2.92 6.73
C ILE A 235 -0.88 -1.41 6.82
N ASN A 236 -1.98 -0.74 6.51
CA ASN A 236 -2.07 0.72 6.46
C ASN A 236 -3.06 1.24 7.54
N LYS A 237 -3.36 2.53 7.52
CA LYS A 237 -4.26 3.18 8.51
C LYS A 237 -5.68 2.62 8.51
N CYS A 238 -6.12 2.00 7.41
CA CYS A 238 -7.45 1.39 7.29
C CYS A 238 -7.49 -0.06 7.83
N SER A 239 -6.32 -0.69 7.95
CA SER A 239 -6.18 -2.07 8.40
C SER A 239 -6.38 -2.18 9.91
N ARG A 240 -6.89 -3.32 10.34
CA ARG A 240 -7.04 -3.66 11.76
C ARG A 240 -6.16 -4.86 12.08
N VAL A 241 -5.51 -4.79 13.23
CA VAL A 241 -4.65 -5.85 13.75
C VAL A 241 -5.00 -6.05 15.22
N GLU A 242 -5.48 -7.24 15.55
CA GLU A 242 -5.90 -7.61 16.91
C GLU A 242 -5.01 -8.75 17.44
N ASP A 243 -4.68 -8.71 18.73
CA ASP A 243 -3.91 -9.76 19.38
C ASP A 243 -4.84 -10.92 19.73
N MET A 244 -4.51 -12.12 19.26
CA MET A 244 -5.27 -13.35 19.45
C MET A 244 -4.48 -14.41 20.21
N THR A 245 -3.34 -14.04 20.79
CA THR A 245 -2.37 -14.98 21.39
C THR A 245 -3.00 -15.84 22.49
N THR A 246 -3.93 -15.29 23.27
CA THR A 246 -4.63 -16.01 24.34
C THR A 246 -5.85 -16.80 23.87
N ASN A 247 -6.32 -16.55 22.65
CA ASN A 247 -7.61 -17.03 22.17
C ASN A 247 -7.49 -18.12 21.11
N LYS A 248 -6.35 -18.19 20.41
CA LYS A 248 -6.12 -19.13 19.32
C LYS A 248 -4.67 -19.61 19.32
N GLU A 249 -4.50 -20.92 19.25
CA GLU A 249 -3.22 -21.54 18.95
C GLU A 249 -3.12 -21.79 17.44
N ILE A 250 -1.99 -21.44 16.83
CA ILE A 250 -1.68 -21.77 15.43
C ILE A 250 -0.39 -22.56 15.42
N ILE A 251 -0.44 -23.78 14.88
CA ILE A 251 0.74 -24.61 14.67
C ILE A 251 1.20 -24.43 13.23
N VAL A 252 2.26 -23.66 13.02
CA VAL A 252 2.83 -23.48 11.67
C VAL A 252 3.77 -24.65 11.33
N PRO A 253 3.49 -25.40 10.25
CA PRO A 253 4.36 -26.47 9.79
C PRO A 253 5.83 -26.05 9.57
N LYS A 254 6.77 -26.91 9.97
CA LYS A 254 8.23 -26.65 9.87
C LYS A 254 8.68 -26.36 8.43
N ASN A 255 8.04 -26.97 7.43
CA ASN A 255 8.35 -26.71 6.01
C ASN A 255 8.00 -25.27 5.60
N ILE A 256 6.92 -24.68 6.12
CA ILE A 256 6.53 -23.28 5.87
C ILE A 256 7.56 -22.34 6.49
N ILE A 257 7.95 -22.58 7.75
CA ILE A 257 8.98 -21.79 8.44
C ILE A 257 10.31 -21.83 7.66
N ARG A 258 10.72 -23.02 7.20
CA ARG A 258 11.94 -23.17 6.38
C ARG A 258 11.84 -22.43 5.05
N LYS A 259 10.69 -22.49 4.36
CA LYS A 259 10.46 -21.75 3.11
C LYS A 259 10.54 -20.25 3.32
N ALA A 260 9.92 -19.73 4.38
CA ALA A 260 9.95 -18.31 4.75
C ALA A 260 11.36 -17.77 5.03
N ALA A 261 12.26 -18.62 5.54
CA ALA A 261 13.64 -18.25 5.85
C ALA A 261 14.60 -18.39 4.65
N LYS A 262 14.17 -18.98 3.54
CA LYS A 262 15.03 -19.35 2.42
C LYS A 262 15.35 -18.14 1.54
N THR A 263 16.64 -17.93 1.25
CA THR A 263 17.09 -17.00 0.21
C THR A 263 16.71 -17.52 -1.17
N THR A 264 16.11 -16.67 -2.01
CA THR A 264 15.85 -16.98 -3.42
C THR A 264 17.17 -17.13 -4.17
N LYS A 265 17.40 -18.28 -4.81
CA LYS A 265 18.61 -18.50 -5.62
C LYS A 265 18.56 -17.65 -6.89
N LEU A 266 19.71 -17.14 -7.35
CA LEU A 266 19.78 -16.25 -8.51
C LEU A 266 19.30 -16.93 -9.80
N GLN A 267 19.59 -18.21 -10.02
CA GLN A 267 19.05 -18.96 -11.17
C GLN A 267 17.51 -18.94 -11.26
N MET A 268 16.83 -18.90 -10.11
CA MET A 268 15.36 -18.90 -10.08
C MET A 268 14.77 -17.57 -10.51
N LEU A 269 15.55 -16.48 -10.47
CA LEU A 269 15.08 -15.16 -10.87
C LEU A 269 14.64 -15.14 -12.33
N LYS A 270 15.28 -15.93 -13.21
CA LYS A 270 14.89 -16.05 -14.63
C LYS A 270 13.45 -16.55 -14.83
N THR A 271 12.89 -17.25 -13.84
CA THR A 271 11.50 -17.74 -13.87
C THR A 271 10.50 -16.74 -13.32
N LEU A 272 10.97 -15.67 -12.67
CA LEU A 272 10.10 -14.63 -12.11
C LEU A 272 9.62 -13.69 -13.22
N LYS A 273 8.36 -13.27 -13.10
CA LYS A 273 7.82 -12.21 -13.94
C LYS A 273 8.48 -10.87 -13.59
N PRO A 274 8.81 -10.01 -14.57
CA PRO A 274 9.22 -8.63 -14.29
C PRO A 274 8.19 -7.92 -13.37
N GLY A 275 8.69 -7.14 -12.42
CA GLY A 275 7.91 -6.50 -11.36
C GLY A 275 7.71 -7.36 -10.09
N SER A 276 8.21 -8.60 -10.08
CA SER A 276 8.22 -9.45 -8.88
C SER A 276 9.20 -8.94 -7.83
N TYR A 277 8.92 -9.17 -6.55
CA TYR A 277 9.82 -8.77 -5.46
C TYR A 277 10.64 -9.91 -4.88
N VAL A 278 11.92 -9.63 -4.66
CA VAL A 278 12.93 -10.56 -4.19
C VAL A 278 13.46 -10.14 -2.81
N ASP A 279 13.49 -11.11 -1.91
CA ASP A 279 14.24 -11.08 -0.66
C ASP A 279 15.39 -12.08 -0.78
N GLY A 280 16.56 -11.75 -0.22
CA GLY A 280 17.70 -12.66 -0.29
C GLY A 280 18.94 -12.17 0.42
N VAL A 281 19.95 -13.04 0.47
CA VAL A 281 21.29 -12.71 0.99
C VAL A 281 22.31 -13.14 -0.06
N TYR A 282 23.04 -12.18 -0.62
CA TYR A 282 23.97 -12.41 -1.73
C TYR A 282 25.33 -11.78 -1.43
N GLU A 283 26.41 -12.42 -1.89
CA GLU A 283 27.77 -11.92 -1.70
C GLU A 283 28.08 -10.82 -2.73
N ILE A 284 28.74 -9.75 -2.32
CA ILE A 284 29.18 -8.67 -3.19
C ILE A 284 30.42 -9.13 -3.97
N HIS A 285 30.28 -9.27 -5.28
CA HIS A 285 31.39 -9.51 -6.20
C HIS A 285 32.08 -8.21 -6.63
N LYS A 286 31.29 -7.17 -6.94
CA LYS A 286 31.76 -5.86 -7.38
C LYS A 286 30.83 -4.76 -6.84
N LYS A 287 31.40 -3.57 -6.56
CA LYS A 287 30.68 -2.36 -6.17
C LYS A 287 31.13 -1.19 -7.05
N THR A 288 30.19 -0.38 -7.51
CA THR A 288 30.45 0.86 -8.24
C THR A 288 29.49 1.93 -7.76
N GLU A 289 30.03 2.93 -7.09
CA GLU A 289 29.27 4.07 -6.58
C GLU A 289 29.15 5.16 -7.65
N LYS A 290 27.96 5.75 -7.75
CA LYS A 290 27.69 6.98 -8.49
C LYS A 290 27.05 7.99 -7.53
N GLU A 291 26.85 9.22 -8.01
CA GLU A 291 26.31 10.32 -7.20
C GLU A 291 25.00 9.96 -6.48
N ASN A 292 24.02 9.41 -7.21
CA ASN A 292 22.66 9.17 -6.71
C ASN A 292 22.31 7.69 -6.51
N CYS A 293 23.22 6.78 -6.86
CA CYS A 293 22.97 5.34 -6.77
C CYS A 293 24.26 4.55 -6.63
N THR A 294 24.15 3.31 -6.19
CA THR A 294 25.25 2.33 -6.19
C THR A 294 24.83 1.07 -6.90
N PHE A 295 25.73 0.60 -7.76
CA PHE A 295 25.61 -0.67 -8.46
C PHE A 295 26.42 -1.72 -7.72
N PHE A 296 25.77 -2.81 -7.36
CA PHE A 296 26.44 -4.00 -6.89
C PHE A 296 26.30 -5.09 -7.95
N GLU A 297 27.39 -5.80 -8.22
CA GLU A 297 27.28 -7.13 -8.79
C GLU A 297 27.32 -8.10 -7.62
N VAL A 298 26.22 -8.82 -7.41
CA VAL A 298 26.11 -9.81 -6.35
C VAL A 298 26.08 -11.21 -6.94
N LYS A 299 26.57 -12.18 -6.18
CA LYS A 299 26.65 -13.57 -6.61
C LYS A 299 26.14 -14.54 -5.55
N ASP A 300 25.71 -15.70 -6.04
CA ASP A 300 25.57 -16.92 -5.27
C ASP A 300 26.23 -18.08 -6.04
N ASN A 301 26.02 -19.33 -5.60
CA ASN A 301 26.59 -20.49 -6.30
C ASN A 301 25.91 -20.82 -7.63
N THR A 302 24.91 -20.04 -8.06
CA THR A 302 24.14 -20.26 -9.29
C THR A 302 24.31 -19.16 -10.33
N GLY A 303 25.02 -18.08 -10.01
CA GLY A 303 25.36 -17.02 -10.95
C GLY A 303 25.54 -15.66 -10.29
N ASN A 304 25.47 -14.62 -11.11
CA ASN A 304 25.60 -13.22 -10.70
C ASN A 304 24.38 -12.42 -11.17
N ILE A 305 24.07 -11.31 -10.50
CA ILE A 305 23.07 -10.33 -10.95
C ILE A 305 23.49 -8.91 -10.53
N LYS A 306 23.10 -7.92 -11.33
CA LYS A 306 23.22 -6.51 -10.97
C LYS A 306 22.12 -6.12 -9.98
N VAL A 307 22.51 -5.39 -8.94
CA VAL A 307 21.62 -4.79 -7.95
C VAL A 307 21.86 -3.29 -7.96
N VAL A 308 20.81 -2.51 -8.22
CA VAL A 308 20.87 -1.04 -8.25
C VAL A 308 20.17 -0.49 -7.03
N VAL A 309 20.90 0.30 -6.26
CA VAL A 309 20.45 0.85 -4.98
C VAL A 309 20.41 2.37 -5.05
N PHE A 310 19.28 2.95 -4.66
CA PHE A 310 19.01 4.38 -4.65
C PHE A 310 18.80 4.92 -3.23
N GLY A 311 18.76 6.25 -3.12
CA GLY A 311 18.40 6.96 -1.89
C GLY A 311 19.36 6.71 -0.74
N LYS A 312 18.84 6.69 0.49
CA LYS A 312 19.64 6.55 1.71
C LYS A 312 20.52 5.29 1.77
N TRP A 313 20.11 4.24 1.04
CA TRP A 313 20.85 2.97 1.01
C TRP A 313 22.00 2.97 0.00
N ALA A 314 22.07 3.93 -0.91
CA ALA A 314 23.10 3.96 -1.95
C ALA A 314 24.51 4.04 -1.35
N LYS A 315 24.71 4.84 -0.30
CA LYS A 315 26.02 5.07 0.31
C LYS A 315 26.33 4.12 1.49
N ILE A 316 25.71 2.94 1.51
CA ILE A 316 25.91 1.98 2.60
C ILE A 316 27.37 1.45 2.62
N LYS A 317 27.97 1.40 3.82
CA LYS A 317 29.35 0.95 4.02
C LYS A 317 29.47 -0.56 3.80
N SER A 318 30.04 -0.95 2.67
CA SER A 318 30.21 -2.34 2.25
C SER A 318 31.42 -2.49 1.33
N GLU A 319 32.06 -3.65 1.38
CA GLU A 319 33.21 -4.00 0.56
C GLU A 319 33.00 -5.33 -0.19
N LYS A 320 33.88 -5.64 -1.15
CA LYS A 320 33.87 -6.92 -1.86
C LYS A 320 34.00 -8.08 -0.86
N GLY A 321 33.18 -9.11 -1.01
CA GLY A 321 33.12 -10.26 -0.10
C GLY A 321 32.13 -10.12 1.06
N ASP A 322 31.69 -8.89 1.40
CA ASP A 322 30.53 -8.72 2.28
C ASP A 322 29.27 -9.32 1.63
N LYS A 323 28.23 -9.58 2.43
CA LYS A 323 26.92 -9.99 1.91
C LYS A 323 25.89 -8.89 2.09
N LEU A 324 25.06 -8.68 1.07
CA LEU A 324 23.88 -7.84 1.14
C LEU A 324 22.67 -8.72 1.45
N ARG A 325 21.99 -8.41 2.56
CA ARG A 325 20.63 -8.88 2.80
C ARG A 325 19.66 -7.87 2.18
N LEU A 326 19.04 -8.29 1.08
CA LEU A 326 18.05 -7.53 0.33
C LEU A 326 16.64 -7.86 0.82
N THR A 327 15.81 -6.84 0.96
CA THR A 327 14.39 -6.96 1.28
C THR A 327 13.56 -6.12 0.34
N CYS A 328 12.51 -6.71 -0.26
CA CYS A 328 11.58 -6.01 -1.14
C CYS A 328 12.27 -5.33 -2.33
N PHE A 329 13.18 -6.02 -3.02
CA PHE A 329 13.82 -5.52 -4.25
C PHE A 329 13.03 -5.94 -5.48
N GLU A 330 12.74 -5.01 -6.37
CA GLU A 330 11.99 -5.30 -7.59
C GLU A 330 12.92 -5.95 -8.62
N TYR A 331 12.50 -7.09 -9.18
CA TYR A 331 13.14 -7.73 -10.30
C TYR A 331 12.61 -7.12 -11.59
N ASN A 332 13.43 -6.36 -12.30
CA ASN A 332 13.02 -5.60 -13.48
C ASN A 332 14.06 -5.70 -14.60
N SER A 333 13.64 -5.37 -15.82
CA SER A 333 14.55 -5.15 -16.95
C SER A 333 15.02 -3.70 -16.99
N PHE A 334 16.27 -3.49 -17.39
CA PHE A 334 16.83 -2.19 -17.76
C PHE A 334 17.64 -2.36 -19.06
N GLY A 335 17.10 -1.84 -20.16
CA GLY A 335 17.54 -2.28 -21.49
C GLY A 335 17.29 -3.78 -21.65
N ASP A 336 18.30 -4.50 -22.13
CA ASP A 336 18.23 -5.95 -22.37
C ASP A 336 18.68 -6.79 -21.17
N GLU A 337 19.02 -6.16 -20.04
CA GLU A 337 19.52 -6.86 -18.84
C GLU A 337 18.49 -6.91 -17.71
N MET A 338 18.38 -8.06 -17.05
CA MET A 338 17.61 -8.22 -15.82
C MET A 338 18.44 -7.83 -14.60
N GLN A 339 17.83 -7.11 -13.66
CA GLN A 339 18.47 -6.63 -12.45
C GLN A 339 17.51 -6.65 -11.25
N LEU A 340 18.07 -6.46 -10.06
CA LEU A 340 17.30 -6.12 -8.86
C LEU A 340 17.41 -4.63 -8.59
N LYS A 341 16.29 -3.94 -8.42
CA LYS A 341 16.22 -2.51 -8.18
C LYS A 341 15.61 -2.22 -6.83
N SER A 342 16.22 -1.31 -6.07
CA SER A 342 15.59 -0.79 -4.84
C SER A 342 14.41 0.12 -5.20
N VAL A 343 13.31 -0.06 -4.49
CA VAL A 343 12.10 0.77 -4.52
C VAL A 343 11.89 1.45 -3.17
N THR A 344 10.83 2.25 -3.04
CA THR A 344 10.48 3.02 -1.82
C THR A 344 10.52 2.20 -0.53
N HIS A 345 9.99 0.97 -0.56
CA HIS A 345 9.92 0.09 0.61
C HIS A 345 11.07 -0.92 0.68
N SER A 346 12.14 -0.76 -0.11
CA SER A 346 13.32 -1.63 -0.02
C SER A 346 14.19 -1.28 1.18
N CYS A 347 14.81 -2.29 1.79
CA CYS A 347 15.87 -2.08 2.78
C CYS A 347 17.03 -3.05 2.60
N ILE A 348 18.21 -2.60 3.03
CA ILE A 348 19.46 -3.36 2.93
C ILE A 348 20.10 -3.48 4.31
N GLN A 349 20.60 -4.67 4.62
CA GLN A 349 21.54 -4.87 5.72
C GLN A 349 22.84 -5.47 5.17
N VAL A 350 23.99 -4.95 5.58
CA VAL A 350 25.30 -5.47 5.22
C VAL A 350 25.75 -6.48 6.28
N ILE A 351 26.15 -7.67 5.85
CA ILE A 351 26.73 -8.71 6.70
C ILE A 351 28.21 -8.78 6.35
N LYS A 352 29.07 -8.40 7.31
CA LYS A 352 30.52 -8.33 7.09
C LYS A 352 31.14 -9.70 6.87
N ALA A 353 32.07 -9.78 5.92
CA ALA A 353 32.90 -10.96 5.73
C ALA A 353 33.74 -11.23 6.99
N LYS A 354 33.90 -12.50 7.37
CA LYS A 354 34.84 -12.88 8.44
C LYS A 354 36.26 -12.68 7.92
N LYS A 355 37.04 -11.79 8.56
CA LYS A 355 38.48 -11.68 8.30
C LYS A 355 39.18 -12.90 8.88
N ILE A 356 39.62 -13.83 8.04
CA ILE A 356 40.54 -14.89 8.46
C ILE A 356 41.92 -14.23 8.61
N ARG A 357 42.44 -14.15 9.85
CA ARG A 357 43.84 -13.79 10.07
C ARG A 357 44.68 -14.96 9.53
N LYS A 358 45.32 -14.78 8.38
CA LYS A 358 46.46 -15.62 8.01
C LYS A 358 47.56 -15.33 9.02
N ILE A 359 47.83 -16.27 9.92
CA ILE A 359 49.11 -16.30 10.61
C ILE A 359 50.10 -16.66 9.50
N ALA A 360 50.82 -15.66 9.01
CA ALA A 360 51.96 -15.89 8.14
C ALA A 360 52.95 -16.72 8.97
N GLY A 361 53.31 -17.91 8.47
CA GLY A 361 54.39 -18.69 9.05
C GLY A 361 55.66 -17.88 8.93
N GLU A 362 56.11 -17.33 10.05
CA GLU A 362 57.46 -16.83 10.20
C GLU A 362 58.34 -18.04 10.51
N GLN A 363 59.18 -18.35 9.53
CA GLN A 363 60.26 -19.30 9.59
C GLN A 363 61.25 -18.75 10.63
N ILE A 364 61.29 -19.36 11.82
CA ILE A 364 62.33 -19.08 12.80
C ILE A 364 63.54 -19.92 12.39
N ASP A 365 64.51 -19.25 11.76
CA ASP A 365 65.89 -19.73 11.74
C ASP A 365 66.37 -19.89 13.18
N SER A 366 66.84 -21.09 13.50
CA SER A 366 67.61 -21.37 14.70
C SER A 366 68.81 -20.44 14.80
N PRO A 367 69.18 -20.03 16.02
CA PRO A 367 70.57 -19.97 16.40
C PRO A 367 70.86 -20.98 17.52
N ASP A 368 71.99 -21.64 17.36
CA ASP A 368 72.68 -22.48 18.33
C ASP A 368 72.69 -21.86 19.74
N ILE A 369 72.29 -22.65 20.74
CA ILE A 369 72.86 -22.54 22.08
C ILE A 369 73.28 -23.92 22.56
N VAL A 370 74.59 -24.02 22.70
CA VAL A 370 75.38 -25.10 23.27
C VAL A 370 75.11 -25.28 24.76
N SER A 371 75.05 -26.54 25.18
CA SER A 371 75.19 -27.16 26.51
C SER A 371 75.30 -26.27 27.77
N SER A 372 74.52 -26.62 28.81
CA SER A 372 75.09 -27.11 30.08
C SER A 372 74.00 -27.63 31.04
N LEU A 373 74.19 -28.89 31.45
CA LEU A 373 73.93 -29.52 32.75
C LEU A 373 73.07 -28.78 33.79
N SER A 374 71.99 -29.43 34.26
CA SER A 374 71.82 -29.72 35.70
C SER A 374 70.57 -30.58 35.95
N THR A 375 70.81 -31.65 36.69
CA THR A 375 69.94 -32.63 37.36
C THR A 375 68.86 -32.06 38.30
N GLY A 376 67.81 -32.86 38.53
CA GLY A 376 66.87 -32.79 39.68
C GLY A 376 65.43 -33.17 39.28
N VAL A 377 64.95 -34.41 39.42
CA VAL A 377 64.26 -34.96 40.61
C VAL A 377 63.10 -34.03 41.01
N LEU A 378 61.81 -34.36 40.80
CA LEU A 378 61.03 -35.50 41.30
C LEU A 378 59.80 -35.74 40.41
#